data_AF-A0A1I0NJ26-F1
#
_entry.id   AF-A0A1I0NJ26-F1
#
_cell.length_a   1.000
_cell.length_b   1.000
_cell.length_c   1.000
_cell.angle_alpha   90.00
_cell.angle_beta   90.00
_cell.angle_gamma   90.00
#
_symmetry.space_group_name_H-M   'P 1'
#
loop_
_entity.id
_entity.type
_entity.pdbx_description
1 polymer ?
#
loop_
_entity_poly.entity_id
_entity_poly.type
_entity_poly.pdbx_seq_one_letter_code
_entity_poly.pdbx_strand_id
1 'polypeptide(L)' 'MAHKDDVTRVLAACTACGSVYAARQWPDGEIRIIGQEGCSCGSTDFELVEESEGDSTGDAASE' A
#
# COMPACT_ATOMS: atom_id res chain seq x y z
N MET A 1 14.09 -18.53 7.59
CA MET A 1 13.62 -17.13 7.72
C MET A 1 13.09 -16.70 6.36
N ALA A 2 11.79 -16.50 6.25
CA ALA A 2 11.11 -16.27 4.96
C ALA A 2 10.93 -14.77 4.72
N HIS A 3 11.29 -14.34 3.51
CA HIS A 3 10.95 -13.11 2.79
C HIS A 3 11.29 -11.76 3.41
N LYS A 4 12.52 -11.32 3.10
CA LYS A 4 12.99 -9.94 3.25
C LYS A 4 12.62 -9.14 2.00
N ASP A 5 11.32 -8.99 1.80
CA ASP A 5 10.75 -7.99 0.93
C ASP A 5 9.92 -7.11 1.87
N ASP A 6 10.54 -6.09 2.47
CA ASP A 6 9.92 -5.13 3.41
C ASP A 6 8.89 -4.21 2.70
N VAL A 7 8.11 -4.78 1.78
CA VAL A 7 7.10 -4.09 0.98
C VAL A 7 5.73 -4.42 1.53
N THR A 8 5.09 -3.41 2.10
CA THR A 8 3.76 -3.55 2.71
C THR A 8 2.70 -3.35 1.64
N ARG A 9 1.67 -4.19 1.65
CA ARG A 9 0.50 -3.99 0.77
C ARG A 9 -0.38 -2.92 1.39
N VAL A 10 -0.66 -1.87 0.64
CA VAL A 10 -1.46 -0.72 1.08
C VAL A 10 -2.50 -0.39 0.02
N LEU A 11 -3.44 0.48 0.37
CA LEU A 11 -4.36 1.07 -0.59
C LEU A 11 -3.88 2.49 -0.90
N ALA A 12 -3.98 2.89 -2.16
CA ALA A 12 -3.64 4.24 -2.60
C ALA A 12 -4.80 4.84 -3.41
N ALA A 13 -5.19 6.07 -3.09
CA ALA A 13 -6.24 6.80 -3.77
C ALA A 13 -5.63 7.82 -4.74
N CYS A 14 -6.21 7.91 -5.94
CA CYS A 14 -5.83 8.93 -6.91
C CYS A 14 -6.33 10.31 -6.43
N THR A 15 -5.42 11.28 -6.31
CA THR A 15 -5.76 12.63 -5.84
C THR A 15 -6.62 13.42 -6.84
N ALA A 16 -6.59 13.03 -8.12
CA ALA A 16 -7.33 13.70 -9.19
C ALA A 16 -8.79 13.24 -9.33
N CYS A 17 -9.08 11.95 -9.10
CA CYS A 17 -10.41 11.39 -9.33
C CYS A 17 -10.98 10.59 -8.15
N GLY A 18 -10.20 10.36 -7.09
CA GLY A 18 -10.60 9.60 -5.90
C GLY A 18 -10.67 8.08 -6.11
N SER A 19 -10.17 7.56 -7.24
CA SER A 19 -10.17 6.11 -7.49
C SER A 19 -9.14 5.40 -6.61
N VAL A 20 -9.54 4.33 -5.93
CA VAL A 20 -8.70 3.56 -5.01
C VAL A 20 -8.12 2.34 -5.70
N TYR A 21 -6.82 2.09 -5.50
CA TYR A 21 -6.08 0.98 -6.09
C TYR A 21 -5.26 0.24 -5.03
N ALA A 22 -5.05 -1.05 -5.26
CA ALA A 22 -4.06 -1.82 -4.51
C ALA A 22 -2.66 -1.33 -4.87
N ALA A 23 -1.87 -1.01 -3.85
CA ALA A 23 -0.52 -0.50 -3.98
C ALA A 23 0.44 -1.22 -3.02
N ARG A 24 1.72 -0.98 -3.25
CA ARG A 24 2.81 -1.41 -2.41
C ARG A 24 3.50 -0.18 -1.86
N GLN A 25 3.75 -0.17 -0.56
CA GLN A 25 4.58 0.82 0.09
C GLN A 25 5.93 0.18 0.40
N TRP A 26 6.99 0.83 -0.08
CA TRP A 26 8.37 0.48 0.21
C TRP A 26 8.83 1.11 1.53
N PRO A 27 9.89 0.60 2.17
CA PRO A 27 10.36 1.12 3.46
C PRO A 27 10.94 2.54 3.37
N ASP A 28 11.29 3.01 2.18
CA ASP A 28 11.65 4.40 1.91
C ASP A 28 10.45 5.36 1.79
N GLY A 29 9.23 4.82 1.81
CA GLY A 29 7.98 5.57 1.69
C GLY A 29 7.45 5.69 0.26
N GLU A 30 8.16 5.18 -0.76
CA GLU A 30 7.64 5.12 -2.13
C GLU A 30 6.38 4.25 -2.18
N ILE A 31 5.38 4.72 -2.92
CA ILE A 31 4.12 4.01 -3.15
C ILE A 31 4.00 3.73 -4.64
N ARG A 32 3.78 2.47 -5.01
CA ARG A 32 3.47 2.09 -6.40
C ARG A 32 2.25 1.20 -6.45
N ILE A 33 1.30 1.57 -7.28
CA ILE A 33 0.11 0.78 -7.56
C ILE A 33 0.49 -0.54 -8.26
N ILE A 34 -0.30 -1.57 -8.02
CA ILE A 34 -0.08 -2.91 -8.58
C ILE A 34 -0.94 -3.08 -9.84
N GLY A 35 -0.35 -3.62 -10.90
CA GLY A 35 -1.06 -4.02 -12.12
C GLY A 35 -1.19 -2.94 -13.18
N GLN A 36 -0.74 -1.71 -12.91
CA GLN A 36 -0.65 -0.61 -13.87
C GLN A 36 0.35 0.44 -13.39
N GLU A 37 0.66 1.40 -14.24
CA GLU A 37 1.64 2.47 -13.99
C GLU A 37 0.99 3.84 -13.67
N GLY A 38 -0.32 3.97 -13.85
CA GLY A 38 -1.07 5.18 -13.53
C GLY A 38 -2.57 4.93 -13.35
N CYS A 39 -3.32 5.99 -13.04
CA CYS A 39 -4.76 5.92 -12.90
C CYS A 39 -5.41 5.95 -14.29
N SER A 40 -6.58 5.33 -14.43
CA SER A 40 -7.37 5.39 -15.67
C SER A 40 -7.80 6.81 -16.07
N CYS A 41 -7.76 7.77 -15.15
CA CYS A 41 -8.01 9.19 -15.44
C CYS A 41 -6.79 9.91 -16.07
N GLY A 42 -5.62 9.28 -16.09
CA GLY A 42 -4.37 9.86 -16.60
C GLY A 42 -3.47 10.52 -15.54
N SER A 43 -3.92 10.60 -14.28
CA SER A 43 -3.07 11.06 -13.17
C SER A 43 -2.18 9.94 -12.65
N THR A 44 -0.98 10.32 -12.20
CA THR A 44 0.01 9.44 -11.55
C THR A 44 0.23 9.81 -10.09
N ASP A 45 -0.59 10.71 -9.56
CA ASP A 45 -0.52 11.19 -8.19
C ASP A 45 -1.45 10.37 -7.30
N PHE A 46 -0.86 9.71 -6.32
CA PHE A 46 -1.55 8.84 -5.39
C PHE A 46 -1.19 9.16 -3.95
N GLU A 47 -2.19 9.13 -3.09
CA GLU A 47 -2.05 9.26 -1.64
C GLU A 47 -2.37 7.94 -0.96
N LEU A 48 -1.70 7.65 0.15
CA LEU A 48 -1.91 6.44 0.94
C LEU A 48 -3.27 6.55 1.63
N VAL A 49 -4.14 5.56 1.41
CA VAL A 49 -5.38 5.43 2.17
C VAL A 49 -5.03 4.68 3.43
N GLU A 50 -5.03 5.37 4.56
CA GLU A 50 -4.87 4.75 5.87
C GLU A 50 -6.05 3.79 6.11
N GLU A 51 -5.86 2.51 5.80
CA GLU A 51 -6.73 1.46 6.31
C GLU A 51 -6.39 1.33 7.79
N SER A 52 -7.30 1.80 8.64
CA SER A 52 -7.14 1.87 10.09
C SER A 52 -6.52 0.57 10.60
N GLU A 53 -5.27 0.68 11.08
CA GLU A 53 -4.35 -0.40 11.45
C GLU A 53 -5.05 -1.73 11.81
N GLY A 54 -5.25 -2.56 10.80
CA GLY A 54 -5.66 -3.94 10.96
C GLY A 54 -4.44 -4.79 11.28
N ASP A 55 -4.02 -4.74 12.53
CA ASP A 55 -3.21 -5.72 13.28
C ASP A 55 -2.39 -6.72 12.42
N SER A 56 -1.10 -6.45 12.29
CA SER A 56 -0.10 -7.52 12.19
C SER A 56 0.64 -7.62 13.52
N THR A 57 -0.11 -7.75 14.61
CA THR A 57 0.39 -8.36 15.84
C THR A 57 0.10 -9.87 15.77
N GLY A 58 0.66 -10.56 14.78
CA GLY A 58 0.98 -11.97 14.94
C GLY A 58 2.38 -12.02 15.55
N ASP A 59 2.60 -12.28 16.83
CA ASP A 59 2.06 -13.39 17.61
C ASP A 59 2.18 -13.05 19.11
N ALA A 60 1.09 -13.22 19.85
CA ALA A 60 1.05 -13.14 21.29
C ALA A 60 1.52 -14.46 21.91
N ALA A 61 2.47 -14.35 22.85
CA ALA A 61 2.74 -15.24 23.99
C ALA A 61 2.33 -16.73 23.88
N SER A 62 3.32 -17.61 23.99
CA SER A 62 3.15 -18.87 24.72
C SER A 62 4.43 -19.12 25.53
N GLU A 63 4.25 -19.15 26.85
CA GLU A 63 5.26 -19.38 27.90
C GLU A 63 5.99 -20.73 27.79
#